data_AF-A0A9Y2ETL1-F1
#
_entry.id   AF-A0A9Y2ETL1-F1
#
_cell.length_a   1.000
_cell.length_b   1.000
_cell.length_c   1.000
_cell.angle_alpha   90.00
_cell.angle_beta   90.00
_cell.angle_gamma   90.00
#
_symmetry.space_group_name_H-M   'P 1'
#
loop_
_entity.id
_entity.type
_entity.pdbx_description
1 polymer ?
#
loop_
_entity_poly.entity_id
_entity_poly.type
_entity_poly.pdbx_seq_one_letter_code
_entity_poly.pdbx_strand_id
1 'polypeptide(L)'
;MADICLVWHRELTPEQTDQLGQLFDAEYGTDEGPWNPDAPYGYAPAELHVVAVEGGRVVGHVGTQRRMISVGDHDVLVAGTGGVLVSPSHRGQGFGARLLAAAQDAARSIAPADYGYLGCREGVVPFYESCGYKRIEVTERFRSRDDYSRTVEETGAPVMVCSGTRDVGTWPKGRIDLRGRCW
;
A
#
# COMPACT_ATOMS: atom_id res chain seq x y z
N MET A 1 -14.87 19.62 4.77
CA MET A 1 -13.63 18.97 5.28
C MET A 1 -13.76 17.50 4.95
N ALA A 2 -12.71 16.89 4.40
CA ALA A 2 -12.75 15.45 4.18
C ALA A 2 -12.34 14.70 5.45
N ASP A 3 -13.13 13.68 5.76
CA ASP A 3 -12.90 12.77 6.87
C ASP A 3 -12.02 11.61 6.43
N ILE A 4 -11.14 11.14 7.31
CA ILE A 4 -10.35 9.92 7.09
C ILE A 4 -10.96 8.83 7.96
N CYS A 5 -11.38 7.75 7.33
CA CYS A 5 -11.90 6.57 8.01
C CYS A 5 -11.06 5.33 7.70
N LEU A 6 -11.09 4.38 8.63
CA LEU A 6 -10.43 3.09 8.49
C LEU A 6 -11.52 2.02 8.44
N VAL A 7 -11.44 1.14 7.45
CA VAL A 7 -12.43 0.08 7.22
C VAL A 7 -11.68 -1.22 6.99
N TRP A 8 -11.95 -2.23 7.81
CA TRP A 8 -11.43 -3.57 7.54
C TRP A 8 -12.04 -4.08 6.24
N HIS A 9 -11.25 -4.77 5.42
CA HIS A 9 -11.69 -5.29 4.13
C HIS A 9 -12.97 -6.12 4.23
N ARG A 10 -13.06 -6.99 5.25
CA ARG A 10 -14.24 -7.83 5.54
C ARG A 10 -15.49 -7.04 5.97
N GLU A 11 -15.35 -5.75 6.24
CA GLU A 11 -16.41 -4.85 6.71
C GLU A 11 -16.79 -3.81 5.64
N LEU A 12 -16.18 -3.87 4.45
CA LEU A 12 -16.58 -3.02 3.33
C LEU A 12 -18.04 -3.27 2.98
N THR A 13 -18.82 -2.19 2.95
CA THR A 13 -20.19 -2.24 2.42
C THR A 13 -20.17 -2.28 0.89
N PRO A 14 -21.26 -2.75 0.25
CA PRO A 14 -21.37 -2.68 -1.21
C PRO A 14 -21.17 -1.25 -1.75
N GLU A 15 -21.72 -0.25 -1.06
CA GLU A 15 -21.55 1.15 -1.45
C GLU A 15 -20.08 1.61 -1.37
N GLN A 16 -19.35 1.24 -0.32
CA GLN A 16 -17.93 1.57 -0.19
C GLN A 16 -17.08 0.87 -1.26
N THR A 17 -17.38 -0.40 -1.53
CA THR A 17 -16.72 -1.16 -2.61
C THR A 17 -16.97 -0.52 -3.97
N ASP A 18 -18.21 -0.11 -4.26
CA ASP A 18 -18.56 0.57 -5.51
C ASP A 18 -17.84 1.93 -5.63
N GLN A 19 -17.77 2.71 -4.56
CA GLN A 19 -17.06 4.00 -4.57
C GLN A 19 -15.54 3.84 -4.72
N LEU A 20 -14.94 2.80 -4.11
CA LEU A 20 -13.53 2.46 -4.33
C LEU A 20 -13.30 2.02 -5.78
N GLY A 21 -14.17 1.17 -6.33
CA GLY A 21 -14.12 0.78 -7.74
C GLY A 21 -14.18 1.99 -8.67
N GLN A 22 -15.11 2.91 -8.43
CA GLN A 22 -15.20 4.17 -9.19
C GLN A 22 -13.92 5.01 -9.09
N LEU A 23 -13.31 5.13 -7.91
CA LEU A 23 -12.05 5.87 -7.73
C LEU A 23 -10.92 5.24 -8.57
N PHE A 24 -10.75 3.92 -8.47
CA PHE A 24 -9.65 3.22 -9.13
C PHE A 24 -9.86 3.11 -10.64
N ASP A 25 -11.06 2.80 -11.10
CA ASP A 25 -11.38 2.65 -12.51
C ASP A 25 -11.31 3.99 -13.26
N ALA A 26 -11.58 5.11 -12.58
CA ALA A 26 -11.38 6.43 -13.15
C ALA A 26 -9.90 6.73 -13.48
N GLU A 27 -8.95 6.13 -12.76
CA GLU A 27 -7.51 6.32 -13.00
C GLU A 27 -6.93 5.22 -13.89
N TYR A 28 -7.28 3.96 -13.65
CA TYR A 28 -6.60 2.79 -14.21
C TYR A 28 -7.51 1.88 -15.05
N GLY A 29 -8.83 2.10 -15.03
CA GLY A 29 -9.79 1.16 -15.59
C GLY A 29 -9.67 0.95 -17.11
N THR A 30 -9.13 1.95 -17.82
CA THR A 30 -8.88 1.83 -19.27
C THR A 30 -7.76 0.84 -19.59
N ASP A 31 -6.72 0.80 -18.76
CA ASP A 31 -5.51 0.02 -19.01
C ASP A 31 -5.55 -1.34 -18.30
N GLU A 32 -6.14 -1.40 -17.11
CA GLU A 32 -6.11 -2.57 -16.22
C GLU A 32 -7.45 -3.31 -16.13
N GLY A 33 -8.53 -2.75 -16.69
CA GLY A 33 -9.88 -3.27 -16.54
C GLY A 33 -10.52 -2.95 -15.18
N PRO A 34 -11.65 -3.59 -14.83
CA PRO A 34 -12.38 -3.26 -13.61
C PRO A 34 -11.59 -3.61 -12.35
N TRP A 35 -11.59 -2.70 -11.39
CA TRP A 35 -10.97 -2.88 -10.10
C TRP A 35 -11.63 -4.02 -9.33
N ASN A 36 -10.79 -4.85 -8.69
CA ASN A 36 -11.23 -5.95 -7.84
C ASN A 36 -10.61 -5.78 -6.45
N PRO A 37 -11.40 -5.67 -5.37
CA PRO A 37 -10.89 -5.49 -4.01
C PRO A 37 -10.02 -6.67 -3.52
N ASP A 38 -10.28 -7.90 -4.00
CA ASP A 38 -9.56 -9.13 -3.59
C ASP A 38 -8.26 -9.37 -4.39
N ALA A 39 -8.14 -8.75 -5.55
CA ALA A 39 -7.00 -8.87 -6.44
C ALA A 39 -6.83 -7.62 -7.31
N PRO A 40 -6.55 -6.45 -6.71
CA PRO A 40 -6.55 -5.17 -7.41
C PRO A 40 -5.48 -5.19 -8.49
N TYR A 41 -5.88 -5.30 -9.77
CA TYR A 41 -4.99 -5.42 -10.93
C TYR A 41 -3.90 -6.50 -10.74
N GLY A 42 -4.27 -7.59 -10.08
CA GLY A 42 -3.38 -8.69 -9.77
C GLY A 42 -2.44 -8.47 -8.58
N TYR A 43 -2.37 -7.29 -7.98
CA TYR A 43 -1.63 -7.01 -6.75
C TYR A 43 -2.25 -7.69 -5.52
N ALA A 44 -1.51 -7.71 -4.41
CA ALA A 44 -2.02 -8.18 -3.14
C ALA A 44 -3.18 -7.30 -2.62
N PRO A 45 -4.25 -7.90 -2.06
CA PRO A 45 -5.37 -7.15 -1.52
C PRO A 45 -4.98 -6.42 -0.23
N ALA A 46 -5.74 -5.39 0.10
CA ALA A 46 -5.68 -4.77 1.41
C ALA A 46 -6.47 -5.62 2.43
N GLU A 47 -5.97 -5.72 3.66
CA GLU A 47 -6.76 -6.16 4.81
C GLU A 47 -7.48 -4.99 5.48
N LEU A 48 -6.90 -3.79 5.38
CA LEU A 48 -7.36 -2.56 6.00
C LEU A 48 -7.27 -1.42 4.99
N HIS A 49 -8.38 -0.74 4.79
CA HIS A 49 -8.53 0.40 3.89
C HIS A 49 -8.53 1.70 4.71
N VAL A 50 -7.64 2.63 4.38
CA VAL A 50 -7.67 4.01 4.86
C VAL A 50 -8.25 4.86 3.75
N VAL A 51 -9.38 5.51 4.01
CA VAL A 51 -10.20 6.14 2.98
C VAL A 51 -10.45 7.59 3.33
N ALA A 52 -10.24 8.49 2.37
CA ALA A 52 -10.62 9.89 2.48
C ALA A 52 -11.99 10.08 1.84
N VAL A 53 -12.93 10.64 2.59
CA VAL A 53 -14.31 10.88 2.17
C VAL A 53 -14.62 12.37 2.23
N GLU A 54 -15.03 12.95 1.11
CA GLU A 54 -15.50 14.33 1.04
C GLU A 54 -16.89 14.39 0.41
N GLY A 55 -17.85 15.04 1.08
CA GLY A 55 -19.22 15.16 0.58
C GLY A 55 -19.90 13.81 0.34
N GLY A 56 -19.57 12.79 1.14
CA GLY A 56 -20.09 11.43 0.99
C GLY A 56 -19.47 10.61 -0.15
N ARG A 57 -18.40 11.10 -0.79
CA ARG A 57 -17.68 10.40 -1.85
C ARG A 57 -16.26 10.05 -1.43
N VAL A 58 -15.83 8.82 -1.74
CA VAL A 58 -14.41 8.46 -1.69
C VAL A 58 -13.60 9.33 -2.66
N VAL A 59 -12.59 10.03 -2.13
CA VAL A 59 -11.68 10.89 -2.90
C VAL A 59 -10.22 10.47 -2.78
N GLY A 60 -9.92 9.51 -1.90
CA GLY A 60 -8.60 8.92 -1.81
C GLY A 60 -8.58 7.64 -0.98
N HIS A 61 -7.55 6.83 -1.19
CA HIS A 61 -7.41 5.51 -0.62
C HIS A 61 -5.93 5.17 -0.39
N VAL A 62 -5.67 4.44 0.70
CA VAL A 62 -4.45 3.66 0.94
C VAL A 62 -4.88 2.32 1.50
N GLY A 63 -4.41 1.23 0.90
CA GLY A 63 -4.64 -0.13 1.39
C GLY A 63 -3.41 -0.64 2.13
N THR A 64 -3.60 -1.38 3.22
CA THR A 64 -2.51 -2.07 3.92
C THR A 64 -2.85 -3.54 4.14
N GLN A 65 -1.83 -4.40 4.14
CA GLN A 65 -1.94 -5.82 4.48
C GLN A 65 -0.72 -6.26 5.29
N ARG A 66 -0.96 -6.83 6.47
CA ARG A 66 0.07 -7.51 7.25
C ARG A 66 0.53 -8.78 6.56
N ARG A 67 1.83 -8.92 6.39
CA ARG A 67 2.44 -10.17 5.92
C ARG A 67 3.82 -10.37 6.54
N MET A 68 4.09 -11.61 6.94
CA MET A 68 5.44 -12.06 7.23
C MET A 68 6.24 -12.20 5.93
N ILE A 69 7.34 -11.47 5.81
CA ILE A 69 8.29 -11.56 4.70
C ILE A 69 9.65 -12.01 5.21
N SER A 70 10.52 -12.50 4.31
CA SER A 70 11.93 -12.74 4.64
C SER A 70 12.76 -11.51 4.28
N VAL A 71 13.70 -11.11 5.14
CA VAL A 71 14.74 -10.12 4.84
C VAL A 71 16.09 -10.66 5.30
N GLY A 72 16.89 -11.18 4.36
CA GLY A 72 18.04 -12.01 4.70
C GLY A 72 17.61 -13.21 5.55
N ASP A 73 18.21 -13.36 6.73
CA ASP A 73 17.88 -14.43 7.68
C ASP A 73 16.77 -14.05 8.68
N HIS A 74 16.09 -12.91 8.48
CA HIS A 74 15.09 -12.39 9.41
C HIS A 74 13.68 -12.58 8.86
N ASP A 75 12.80 -13.04 9.74
CA ASP A 75 11.35 -12.98 9.57
C ASP A 75 10.86 -11.59 10.02
N VAL A 76 10.20 -10.85 9.13
CA VAL A 76 9.74 -9.47 9.39
C VAL A 76 8.25 -9.34 9.11
N LEU A 77 7.47 -8.79 10.04
CA LEU A 77 6.06 -8.49 9.83
C LEU A 77 5.92 -7.09 9.23
N VAL A 78 5.48 -6.99 7.98
CA VAL A 78 5.26 -5.68 7.34
C VAL A 78 3.78 -5.39 7.15
N ALA A 79 3.40 -4.11 7.27
CA ALA A 79 2.19 -3.55 6.69
C ALA A 79 2.49 -3.17 5.23
N GLY A 80 2.34 -4.14 4.34
CA GLY A 80 2.48 -3.94 2.90
C GLY A 80 1.42 -2.96 2.42
N THR A 81 1.85 -1.86 1.82
CA THR A 81 1.02 -0.70 1.49
C THR A 81 0.86 -0.63 -0.03
N GLY A 82 -0.38 -0.59 -0.50
CA GLY A 82 -0.72 -0.59 -1.92
C GLY A 82 -1.97 0.24 -2.20
N GLY A 83 -2.32 0.39 -3.47
CA GLY A 83 -3.50 1.14 -3.89
C GLY A 83 -3.52 2.60 -3.41
N VAL A 84 -2.36 3.24 -3.32
CA VAL A 84 -2.24 4.65 -2.90
C VAL A 84 -2.76 5.53 -4.03
N LEU A 85 -3.96 6.10 -3.86
CA LEU A 85 -4.60 6.92 -4.89
C LEU A 85 -5.36 8.09 -4.27
N VAL A 86 -5.26 9.25 -4.91
CA VAL A 86 -6.11 10.42 -4.66
C VAL A 86 -6.69 10.84 -6.00
N SER A 87 -8.00 11.11 -6.01
CA SER A 87 -8.72 11.53 -7.22
C SER A 87 -8.03 12.75 -7.85
N PRO A 88 -7.98 12.87 -9.19
CA PRO A 88 -7.29 13.96 -9.86
C PRO A 88 -7.71 15.36 -9.38
N SER A 89 -8.99 15.58 -9.10
CA SER A 89 -9.54 16.84 -8.59
C SER A 89 -9.11 17.20 -7.16
N HIS A 90 -8.58 16.23 -6.41
CA HIS A 90 -8.21 16.38 -5.00
C HIS A 90 -6.70 16.32 -4.76
N ARG A 91 -5.89 16.17 -5.82
CA ARG A 91 -4.42 16.19 -5.74
C ARG A 91 -3.92 17.57 -5.32
N GLY A 92 -2.76 17.59 -4.68
CA GLY A 92 -2.14 18.83 -4.18
C GLY A 92 -2.76 19.40 -2.91
N GLN A 93 -3.82 18.79 -2.37
CA GLN A 93 -4.52 19.24 -1.16
C GLN A 93 -4.08 18.51 0.12
N GLY A 94 -3.00 17.71 0.05
CA GLY A 94 -2.43 17.01 1.20
C GLY A 94 -3.11 15.69 1.59
N PHE A 95 -4.13 15.21 0.86
CA PHE A 95 -4.81 13.95 1.18
C PHE A 95 -3.88 12.74 1.21
N GLY A 96 -2.96 12.62 0.24
CA GLY A 96 -2.03 11.50 0.20
C GLY A 96 -1.17 11.38 1.47
N ALA A 97 -0.63 12.51 1.94
CA ALA A 97 0.17 12.54 3.16
C ALA A 97 -0.67 12.19 4.41
N ARG A 98 -1.91 12.73 4.50
CA ARG A 98 -2.82 12.42 5.61
C ARG A 98 -3.24 10.94 5.62
N LEU A 99 -3.50 10.35 4.46
CA LEU A 99 -3.84 8.93 4.32
C LEU A 99 -2.67 8.04 4.74
N LEU A 100 -1.45 8.34 4.27
CA LEU A 100 -0.25 7.59 4.65
C LEU A 100 0.08 7.74 6.14
N ALA A 101 -0.14 8.92 6.72
CA ALA A 101 0.01 9.11 8.17
C ALA A 101 -0.96 8.22 8.95
N ALA A 102 -2.24 8.18 8.56
CA ALA A 102 -3.23 7.32 9.19
C ALA A 102 -2.93 5.82 9.00
N ALA A 103 -2.39 5.41 7.83
CA ALA A 103 -1.94 4.04 7.60
C ALA A 103 -0.75 3.67 8.51
N GLN A 104 0.21 4.57 8.69
CA GLN A 104 1.34 4.39 9.61
C GLN A 104 0.89 4.34 11.08
N ASP A 105 -0.08 5.17 11.47
CA ASP A 105 -0.70 5.10 12.81
C ASP A 105 -1.40 3.76 13.02
N ALA A 106 -2.14 3.28 12.02
CA ALA A 106 -2.78 1.97 12.07
C ALA A 106 -1.77 0.83 12.21
N ALA A 107 -0.64 0.90 11.49
CA ALA A 107 0.46 -0.06 11.60
C ALA A 107 1.15 -0.03 12.99
N ARG A 108 0.95 1.02 13.78
CA ARG A 108 1.41 1.11 15.18
C ARG A 108 0.39 0.61 16.19
N SER A 109 -0.91 0.78 15.94
CA SER A 109 -1.94 0.57 16.97
C SER A 109 -3.10 -0.37 16.61
N ILE A 110 -3.64 -0.31 15.39
CA ILE A 110 -4.88 -1.00 15.00
C ILE A 110 -4.58 -2.35 14.34
N ALA A 111 -3.63 -2.36 13.41
CA ALA A 111 -3.16 -3.52 12.68
C ALA A 111 -1.63 -3.58 12.82
N PRO A 112 -1.11 -3.89 14.02
CA PRO A 112 0.31 -3.71 14.31
C PRO A 112 1.20 -4.56 13.38
N ALA A 113 2.22 -3.91 12.84
CA ALA A 113 3.30 -4.51 12.05
C ALA A 113 4.63 -3.87 12.43
N ASP A 114 5.75 -4.55 12.22
CA ASP A 114 7.07 -4.01 12.55
C ASP A 114 7.37 -2.74 11.76
N TYR A 115 7.03 -2.76 10.46
CA TYR A 115 7.32 -1.69 9.51
C TYR A 115 6.20 -1.53 8.48
N GLY A 116 6.06 -0.35 7.89
CA GLY A 116 5.36 -0.20 6.61
C GLY A 116 6.30 -0.53 5.45
N TYR A 117 5.75 -1.06 4.36
CA TYR A 117 6.52 -1.50 3.20
C TYR A 117 5.76 -1.22 1.90
N LEU A 118 6.41 -0.65 0.88
CA LEU A 118 5.82 -0.54 -0.46
C LEU A 118 6.89 -0.53 -1.56
N GLY A 119 6.52 -1.05 -2.73
CA GLY A 119 7.21 -0.78 -3.99
C GLY A 119 6.58 0.44 -4.67
N CYS A 120 7.38 1.21 -5.42
CA CYS A 120 6.85 2.34 -6.19
C CYS A 120 7.71 2.67 -7.41
N ARG A 121 7.18 3.53 -8.30
CA ARG A 121 7.96 4.12 -9.40
C ARG A 121 8.87 5.24 -8.91
N GLU A 122 9.99 5.44 -9.60
CA GLU A 122 11.01 6.45 -9.22
C GLU A 122 10.42 7.85 -9.02
N GLY A 123 9.51 8.28 -9.90
CA GLY A 123 8.92 9.62 -9.88
C GLY A 123 8.05 9.96 -8.66
N VAL A 124 7.74 9.02 -7.76
CA VAL A 124 6.99 9.28 -6.52
C VAL A 124 7.81 9.06 -5.25
N VAL A 125 9.09 8.69 -5.36
CA VAL A 125 9.98 8.53 -4.20
C VAL A 125 10.00 9.79 -3.32
N PRO A 126 10.17 11.03 -3.84
CA PRO A 126 10.18 12.23 -3.00
C PRO A 126 8.89 12.45 -2.20
N PHE A 127 7.75 12.00 -2.73
CA PHE A 127 6.48 12.07 -2.03
C PHE A 127 6.46 11.14 -0.81
N TYR A 128 6.90 9.89 -0.97
CA TYR A 128 6.98 8.95 0.14
C TYR A 128 8.01 9.36 1.20
N GLU A 129 9.17 9.89 0.78
CA GLU A 129 10.16 10.45 1.70
C GLU A 129 9.58 11.62 2.52
N SER A 130 8.80 12.50 1.89
CA SER A 130 8.10 13.59 2.60
C SER A 130 7.08 13.08 3.62
N CYS A 131 6.60 11.84 3.47
CA CYS A 131 5.67 11.17 4.38
C CYS A 131 6.37 10.30 5.43
N GLY A 132 7.70 10.38 5.57
CA GLY A 132 8.46 9.65 6.59
C GLY A 132 8.93 8.25 6.18
N TYR A 133 8.75 7.86 4.92
CA TYR A 133 9.35 6.63 4.40
C TYR A 133 10.84 6.84 4.08
N LYS A 134 11.62 5.76 4.16
CA LYS A 134 13.02 5.70 3.75
C LYS A 134 13.16 4.75 2.58
N ARG A 135 13.91 5.18 1.56
CA ARG A 135 14.28 4.30 0.45
C ARG A 135 15.29 3.25 0.92
N ILE A 136 15.13 2.03 0.42
CA ILE A 136 16.12 0.97 0.55
C ILE A 136 16.51 0.44 -0.84
N GLU A 137 17.75 -0.02 -0.96
CA GLU A 137 18.24 -0.71 -2.16
C GLU A 137 18.27 -2.20 -1.89
N VAL A 138 17.44 -2.95 -2.63
CA VAL A 138 17.24 -4.38 -2.40
C VAL A 138 17.02 -5.12 -3.71
N THR A 139 17.31 -6.43 -3.67
CA THR A 139 16.73 -7.39 -4.60
C THR A 139 15.50 -8.00 -3.94
N GLU A 140 14.37 -7.91 -4.62
CA GLU A 140 13.07 -8.39 -4.16
C GLU A 140 12.62 -9.62 -4.95
N ARG A 141 12.07 -10.62 -4.24
CA ARG A 141 11.45 -11.81 -4.80
C ARG A 141 9.96 -11.82 -4.46
N PHE A 142 9.09 -11.93 -5.46
CA PHE A 142 7.63 -11.94 -5.27
C PHE A 142 6.91 -12.75 -6.37
N ARG A 143 5.63 -13.05 -6.15
CA ARG A 143 4.76 -13.71 -7.14
C ARG A 143 4.28 -12.67 -8.17
N SER A 144 4.38 -13.01 -9.45
CA SER A 144 3.92 -12.15 -10.54
C SER A 144 2.43 -11.81 -10.41
N ARG A 145 2.05 -10.60 -10.85
CA ARG A 145 0.66 -10.15 -10.92
C ARG A 145 -0.13 -10.77 -12.08
N ASP A 146 0.55 -11.19 -13.15
CA ASP A 146 -0.09 -11.70 -14.37
C ASP A 146 -0.16 -13.24 -14.39
N ASP A 147 0.78 -13.90 -13.71
CA ASP A 147 0.82 -15.35 -13.55
C ASP A 147 1.24 -15.71 -12.12
N TYR A 148 0.26 -16.06 -11.29
CA TYR A 148 0.49 -16.32 -9.88
C TYR A 148 1.37 -17.54 -9.58
N SER A 149 1.63 -18.41 -10.57
CA SER A 149 2.56 -19.52 -10.42
C SER A 149 4.02 -19.09 -10.60
N ARG A 150 4.24 -17.98 -11.31
CA ARG A 150 5.57 -17.44 -11.60
C ARG A 150 6.09 -16.58 -10.46
N THR A 151 7.35 -16.80 -10.11
CA THR A 151 8.12 -15.91 -9.24
C THR A 151 8.95 -14.94 -10.08
N VAL A 152 9.03 -13.70 -9.64
CA VAL A 152 9.85 -12.63 -10.19
C VAL A 152 10.94 -12.28 -9.18
N GLU A 153 12.16 -12.04 -9.67
CA GLU A 153 13.21 -11.36 -8.90
C GLU A 153 13.52 -10.04 -9.60
N GLU A 154 13.50 -8.95 -8.85
CA GLU A 154 13.73 -7.60 -9.35
C GLU A 154 14.78 -6.89 -8.49
N THR A 155 15.66 -6.12 -9.13
CA THR A 155 16.68 -5.30 -8.45
C THR A 155 16.64 -3.90 -9.04
N GLY A 156 16.71 -2.89 -8.17
CA GLY A 156 16.78 -1.48 -8.58
C GLY A 156 15.44 -0.76 -8.66
N ALA A 157 14.31 -1.47 -8.56
CA ALA A 157 13.02 -0.83 -8.35
C ALA A 157 13.00 -0.11 -6.97
N PRO A 158 12.42 1.09 -6.87
CA PRO A 158 12.32 1.80 -5.59
C PRO A 158 11.43 1.06 -4.58
N VAL A 159 12.03 0.73 -3.44
CA VAL A 159 11.35 0.16 -2.29
C VAL A 159 11.46 1.14 -1.13
N MET A 160 10.33 1.36 -0.45
CA MET A 160 10.19 2.32 0.63
C MET A 160 9.73 1.62 1.90
N VAL A 161 10.34 1.94 3.03
CA VAL A 161 9.98 1.43 4.36
C VAL A 161 9.74 2.55 5.36
N CYS A 162 8.84 2.37 6.32
CA CYS A 162 8.60 3.33 7.40
C CYS A 162 8.41 2.63 8.74
N SER A 163 8.43 3.39 9.84
CA SER A 163 8.31 2.83 11.18
C SER A 163 6.89 2.35 11.46
N GLY A 164 6.76 1.08 11.84
CA GLY A 164 5.58 0.52 12.48
C GLY A 164 5.79 0.48 13.98
N THR A 165 5.62 -0.69 14.59
CA THR A 165 5.98 -0.94 16.00
C THR A 165 7.49 -0.92 16.25
N ARG A 166 8.32 -1.03 15.19
CA ARG A 166 9.77 -0.91 15.24
C ARG A 166 10.25 0.34 14.50
N ASP A 167 11.36 0.91 14.97
CA ASP A 167 11.99 2.05 14.31
C ASP A 167 12.59 1.61 12.96
N VAL A 168 12.25 2.33 11.89
CA VAL A 168 12.73 2.04 10.52
C VAL A 168 14.26 2.05 10.40
N GLY A 169 14.99 2.73 11.30
CA GLY A 169 16.45 2.65 11.37
C GLY A 169 16.98 1.27 11.77
N THR A 170 16.11 0.39 12.27
CA THR A 170 16.43 -1.01 12.64
C THR A 170 16.04 -2.02 11.56
N TRP A 171 15.63 -1.57 10.36
CA TRP A 171 15.32 -2.44 9.23
C TRP A 171 16.50 -3.39 8.92
N PRO A 172 16.27 -4.72 8.84
CA PRO A 172 17.33 -5.69 8.60
C PRO A 172 17.89 -5.62 7.18
N LYS A 173 19.13 -6.06 7.00
CA LYS A 173 19.78 -6.14 5.68
C LYS A 173 19.58 -7.52 5.07
N GLY A 174 19.45 -7.55 3.75
CA GLY A 174 19.43 -8.80 2.98
C GLY A 174 18.50 -8.73 1.77
N ARG A 175 18.48 -9.81 0.99
CA ARG A 175 17.47 -10.00 -0.05
C ARG A 175 16.09 -10.12 0.58
N ILE A 176 15.08 -9.64 -0.12
CA ILE A 176 13.70 -9.68 0.33
C ILE A 176 12.94 -10.78 -0.42
N ASP A 177 12.17 -11.57 0.31
CA ASP A 177 11.13 -12.43 -0.25
C ASP A 177 9.78 -12.04 0.34
N LEU A 178 8.89 -11.51 -0.51
CA LEU A 178 7.56 -11.07 -0.10
C LEU A 178 6.62 -12.22 0.27
N ARG A 179 7.00 -13.48 0.00
CA ARG A 179 6.19 -14.69 0.24
C ARG A 179 4.79 -14.60 -0.38
N GLY A 180 4.66 -13.83 -1.46
CA GLY A 180 3.37 -13.49 -2.05
C GLY A 180 3.51 -12.45 -3.16
N ARG A 181 2.38 -11.88 -3.55
CA ARG A 181 2.31 -10.81 -4.57
C ARG A 181 2.79 -9.48 -3.98
N CYS A 182 3.34 -8.60 -4.81
CA CYS A 182 3.65 -7.23 -4.43
C CYS A 182 2.39 -6.40 -4.15
N TRP A 183 2.58 -5.23 -3.55
CA TRP A 183 1.55 -4.24 -3.23
C TRP A 183 1.70 -2.99 -4.09
#